data_AF-A0A8C4R9Z1-F1
#
_entry.id   AF-A0A8C4R9Z1-F1
#
_cell.length_a   1.000
_cell.length_b   1.000
_cell.length_c   1.000
_cell.angle_alpha   90.00
_cell.angle_beta   90.00
_cell.angle_gamma   90.00
#
_symmetry.space_group_name_H-M   'P 1'
#
loop_
_entity.id
_entity.type
_entity.pdbx_description
1 polymer ?
#
loop_
_entity_poly.entity_id
_entity_poly.type
_entity_poly.pdbx_seq_one_letter_code
_entity_poly.pdbx_strand_id
1 'polypeptide(L)'
;MLEKFHHFQCQAELYYAFHFIQRFTDDPFTSLLPESIFNIARFLLHSTTKVVPPGISKVKILSVLAKQSRALGAYKLARFCYDQLLTLQIPPALQDSVELGSLTILSKPFKDNDDLIPMCYRCSSNNPLFNSQGHVCVNCHQPFVYSFSSFEVLPLVEFFLENGMSDKDAEALLQSEVPSEFSAVGNELRHEESTGHILEGIIAMNWACLFLHGSSQTSNLEFDQGGNPQWSDLF
;
A
#
# COMPACT_ATOMS: atom_id res chain seq x y z
N MET A 1 28.12 -1.04 -6.97
CA MET A 1 27.21 -0.54 -8.03
C MET A 1 25.75 -0.73 -7.62
N LEU A 2 25.37 -1.92 -7.11
CA LEU A 2 24.03 -2.22 -6.60
C LEU A 2 23.55 -1.31 -5.46
N GLU A 3 24.40 -0.99 -4.48
CA GLU A 3 24.01 -0.09 -3.39
C GLU A 3 23.63 1.31 -3.87
N LYS A 4 24.38 1.84 -4.85
CA LYS A 4 24.07 3.14 -5.47
C LYS A 4 22.75 3.08 -6.24
N PHE A 5 22.50 1.97 -6.93
CA PHE A 5 21.24 1.75 -7.63
C PHE A 5 20.05 1.77 -6.64
N HIS A 6 20.10 0.98 -5.56
CA HIS A 6 19.03 0.97 -4.56
C HIS A 6 18.84 2.33 -3.88
N HIS A 7 19.93 3.06 -3.63
CA HIS A 7 19.85 4.41 -3.09
C HIS A 7 19.07 5.35 -4.01
N PHE A 8 19.45 5.41 -5.30
CA PHE A 8 18.78 6.29 -6.27
C PHE A 8 17.36 5.82 -6.58
N GLN A 9 17.11 4.52 -6.61
CA GLN A 9 15.77 3.97 -6.76
C GLN A 9 14.87 4.43 -5.61
N CYS A 10 15.31 4.26 -4.36
CA CYS A 10 14.55 4.70 -3.20
C CYS A 10 14.28 6.22 -3.25
N GLN A 11 15.27 7.03 -3.63
CA GLN A 11 15.05 8.47 -3.80
C GLN A 11 14.02 8.79 -4.88
N ALA A 12 14.09 8.12 -6.04
CA ALA A 12 13.15 8.33 -7.13
C ALA A 12 11.71 7.99 -6.70
N GLU A 13 11.51 6.90 -5.98
CA GLU A 13 10.22 6.49 -5.42
C GLU A 13 9.65 7.55 -4.47
N LEU A 14 10.49 8.14 -3.61
CA LEU A 14 10.08 9.22 -2.69
C LEU A 14 9.69 10.50 -3.42
N TYR A 15 10.46 10.92 -4.42
CA TYR A 15 10.13 12.12 -5.20
C TYR A 15 8.88 11.92 -6.04
N TYR A 16 8.69 10.73 -6.62
CA TYR A 16 7.48 10.37 -7.34
C TYR A 16 6.25 10.42 -6.43
N ALA A 17 6.30 9.80 -5.25
CA ALA A 17 5.21 9.87 -4.28
C ALA A 17 4.95 11.32 -3.81
N PHE A 18 6.02 12.08 -3.54
CA PHE A 18 5.90 13.46 -3.06
C PHE A 18 5.31 14.42 -4.11
N HIS A 19 5.54 14.17 -5.40
CA HIS A 19 4.95 14.96 -6.48
C HIS A 19 3.41 15.05 -6.36
N PHE A 20 2.74 13.95 -6.00
CA PHE A 20 1.29 13.95 -5.81
C PHE A 20 0.85 14.76 -4.57
N ILE A 21 1.62 14.71 -3.48
CA ILE A 21 1.34 15.50 -2.26
C ILE A 21 1.53 16.99 -2.51
N GLN A 22 2.62 17.35 -3.20
CA GLN A 22 2.90 18.72 -3.61
C GLN A 22 1.74 19.26 -4.45
N ARG A 23 1.35 18.51 -5.48
CA ARG A 23 0.24 18.89 -6.37
C ARG A 23 -1.09 19.00 -5.63
N PHE A 24 -1.41 18.07 -4.73
CA PHE A 24 -2.62 18.14 -3.91
C PHE A 24 -2.65 19.36 -2.97
N THR A 25 -1.49 19.88 -2.58
CA THR A 25 -1.39 21.07 -1.72
C THR A 25 -1.54 22.36 -2.54
N ASP A 26 -1.01 22.38 -3.76
CA ASP A 26 -0.94 23.58 -4.60
C ASP A 26 -2.19 23.73 -5.49
N ASP A 27 -2.78 22.61 -5.96
CA ASP A 27 -3.96 22.60 -6.82
C ASP A 27 -5.25 22.43 -5.98
N PRO A 28 -6.34 23.19 -6.29
CA PRO A 28 -7.62 23.07 -5.58
C PRO A 28 -8.40 21.78 -5.91
N PHE A 29 -8.02 21.08 -6.97
CA PHE A 29 -8.67 19.85 -7.44
C PHE A 29 -7.64 18.76 -7.69
N THR A 30 -8.05 17.51 -7.46
CA THR A 30 -7.25 16.33 -7.71
C THR A 30 -8.11 15.28 -8.39
N SER A 31 -7.51 14.52 -9.32
CA SER A 31 -8.13 13.34 -9.92
C SER A 31 -7.92 12.08 -9.08
N LEU A 32 -7.08 12.15 -8.03
CA LEU A 32 -6.81 11.01 -7.16
C LEU A 32 -7.93 10.81 -6.16
N LEU A 33 -8.24 9.54 -5.88
CA LEU A 33 -9.14 9.17 -4.80
C LEU A 33 -8.55 9.57 -3.44
N PRO A 34 -9.39 9.95 -2.46
CA PRO A 34 -8.95 10.28 -1.11
C PRO A 34 -8.06 9.20 -0.47
N GLU A 35 -8.39 7.92 -0.70
CA GLU A 35 -7.67 6.75 -0.22
C GLU A 35 -6.27 6.67 -0.82
N SER A 36 -6.12 6.97 -2.12
CA SER A 36 -4.82 7.00 -2.77
C SER A 36 -3.93 8.10 -2.18
N ILE A 37 -4.48 9.30 -1.95
CA ILE A 37 -3.72 10.40 -1.34
C ILE A 37 -3.32 10.06 0.10
N PHE A 38 -4.24 9.47 0.85
CA PHE A 38 -3.96 8.95 2.20
C PHE A 38 -2.81 7.94 2.18
N ASN A 39 -2.87 6.97 1.27
CA ASN A 39 -1.85 5.92 1.14
C ASN A 39 -0.50 6.46 0.70
N ILE A 40 -0.45 7.39 -0.25
CA ILE A 40 0.77 8.08 -0.67
C ILE A 40 1.39 8.83 0.51
N ALA A 41 0.59 9.62 1.24
CA ALA A 41 1.09 10.40 2.37
C ALA A 41 1.58 9.50 3.51
N ARG A 42 0.89 8.38 3.76
CA ARG A 42 1.27 7.36 4.73
C ARG A 42 2.55 6.64 4.33
N PHE A 43 2.72 6.32 3.05
CA PHE A 43 3.96 5.77 2.52
C PHE A 43 5.12 6.72 2.82
N LEU A 44 5.00 7.99 2.42
CA LEU A 44 6.03 9.00 2.66
C LEU A 44 6.33 9.22 4.14
N LEU A 45 5.33 9.18 5.02
CA LEU A 45 5.53 9.30 6.47
C LEU A 45 6.46 8.20 7.01
N HIS A 46 6.23 6.95 6.61
CA HIS A 46 7.07 5.83 7.00
C HIS A 46 8.50 5.96 6.46
N SER A 47 8.66 6.40 5.21
CA SER A 47 9.99 6.54 4.61
C SER A 47 10.78 7.73 5.17
N THR A 48 10.10 8.82 5.55
CA THR A 48 10.72 10.08 6.01
C THR A 48 10.86 10.17 7.54
N THR A 49 10.68 9.06 8.25
CA THR A 49 10.83 9.04 9.71
C THR A 49 12.29 9.24 10.14
N LYS A 50 13.25 8.63 9.42
CA LYS A 50 14.69 8.68 9.76
C LYS A 50 15.42 9.83 9.07
N VAL A 51 15.30 9.91 7.75
CA VAL A 51 15.99 10.89 6.92
C VAL A 51 14.99 11.48 5.93
N VAL A 52 14.99 12.80 5.79
CA VAL A 52 14.16 13.51 4.81
C VAL A 52 15.06 13.93 3.64
N PRO A 53 14.84 13.43 2.42
CA PRO A 53 15.56 13.90 1.24
C PRO A 53 15.34 15.41 0.98
N PRO A 54 16.31 16.11 0.36
CA PRO A 54 16.18 17.52 0.06
C PRO A 54 14.98 17.77 -0.88
N GLY A 55 14.25 18.86 -0.66
CA GLY A 55 13.07 19.21 -1.46
C GLY A 55 11.76 18.52 -1.04
N ILE A 56 11.80 17.55 -0.13
CA ILE A 56 10.59 16.94 0.45
C ILE A 56 10.19 17.69 1.71
N SER A 57 8.97 18.26 1.71
CA SER A 57 8.42 18.97 2.87
C SER A 57 7.67 18.01 3.79
N LYS A 58 8.24 17.74 4.97
CA LYS A 58 7.58 16.94 6.02
C LYS A 58 6.27 17.57 6.51
N VAL A 59 6.20 18.90 6.54
CA VAL A 59 4.98 19.63 6.92
C VAL A 59 3.86 19.36 5.93
N LYS A 60 4.13 19.41 4.61
CA LYS A 60 3.11 19.09 3.60
C LYS A 60 2.64 17.64 3.69
N ILE A 61 3.56 16.69 3.88
CA ILE A 61 3.20 15.27 4.06
C ILE A 61 2.25 15.11 5.26
N LEU A 62 2.62 15.65 6.42
CA LEU A 62 1.83 15.53 7.64
C LEU A 62 0.50 16.28 7.55
N SER A 63 0.45 17.47 6.94
CA SER A 63 -0.79 18.24 6.81
C SER A 63 -1.79 17.53 5.90
N VAL A 64 -1.32 16.99 4.78
CA VAL A 64 -2.17 16.21 3.86
C VAL A 64 -2.63 14.92 4.54
N LEU A 65 -1.72 14.18 5.19
CA LEU A 65 -2.08 12.96 5.90
C LEU A 65 -3.08 13.24 7.03
N ALA A 66 -2.91 14.31 7.81
CA ALA A 66 -3.84 14.68 8.88
C ALA A 66 -5.24 15.00 8.33
N LYS A 67 -5.32 15.75 7.22
CA LYS A 67 -6.57 16.09 6.54
C LYS A 67 -7.28 14.84 6.02
N GLN A 68 -6.57 13.96 5.31
CA GLN A 68 -7.16 12.74 4.74
C GLN A 68 -7.52 11.71 5.82
N SER A 69 -6.66 11.53 6.83
CA SER A 69 -6.95 10.64 7.95
C SER A 69 -8.23 11.04 8.68
N ARG A 70 -8.43 12.35 8.89
CA ARG A 70 -9.67 12.85 9.48
C ARG A 70 -10.89 12.60 8.58
N ALA A 71 -10.76 12.79 7.26
CA ALA A 71 -11.84 12.58 6.31
C ALA A 71 -12.27 11.11 6.22
N LEU A 72 -11.30 10.18 6.22
CA LEU A 72 -11.53 8.74 6.11
C LEU A 72 -11.81 8.03 7.45
N GLY A 73 -11.79 8.76 8.56
CA GLY A 73 -12.08 8.22 9.90
C GLY A 73 -10.88 7.58 10.63
N ALA A 74 -9.66 7.72 10.11
CA ALA A 74 -8.41 7.39 10.82
C ALA A 74 -8.04 8.45 11.87
N TYR A 75 -8.88 8.60 12.91
CA TYR A 75 -8.73 9.72 13.85
C TYR A 75 -7.52 9.60 14.78
N LYS A 76 -7.06 8.40 15.11
CA LYS A 76 -5.85 8.22 15.93
C LYS A 76 -4.61 8.59 15.12
N LEU A 77 -4.54 8.19 13.84
CA LEU A 77 -3.46 8.66 12.95
C LEU A 77 -3.50 10.18 12.73
N ALA A 78 -4.71 10.75 12.57
CA ALA A 78 -4.86 12.20 12.40
C ALA A 78 -4.30 12.98 13.60
N ARG A 79 -4.58 12.54 14.84
CA ARG A 79 -4.02 13.14 16.06
C ARG A 79 -2.50 13.08 16.08
N PHE A 80 -1.95 11.90 15.83
CA PHE A 80 -0.51 11.73 15.72
C PHE A 80 0.11 12.73 14.73
N CYS A 81 -0.52 12.93 13.57
CA CYS A 81 -0.03 13.90 12.59
C CYS A 81 -0.11 15.35 13.09
N TYR A 82 -1.21 15.76 13.74
CA TYR A 82 -1.33 17.09 14.32
C TYR A 82 -0.31 17.35 15.44
N ASP A 83 -0.11 16.37 16.33
CA ASP A 83 0.90 16.47 17.39
C ASP A 83 2.30 16.68 16.81
N GLN A 84 2.63 15.94 15.74
CA GLN A 84 3.91 16.10 15.03
C GLN A 84 4.02 17.46 14.31
N LEU A 85 2.93 17.97 13.71
CA LEU A 85 2.92 19.27 13.06
C LEU A 85 3.23 20.42 14.02
N LEU A 86 2.74 20.36 15.26
CA LEU A 86 2.99 21.38 16.29
C LEU A 86 4.47 21.44 16.73
N THR A 87 5.26 20.40 16.45
CA THR A 87 6.71 20.39 16.70
C THR A 87 7.53 21.01 15.56
N LEU A 88 6.89 21.36 14.44
CA LEU A 88 7.53 21.85 13.22
C LEU A 88 7.15 23.31 12.95
N GLN A 89 7.94 23.98 12.11
CA GLN A 89 7.59 25.31 11.62
C GLN A 89 6.59 25.20 10.47
N ILE A 90 5.35 25.64 10.72
CA ILE A 90 4.25 25.56 9.76
C ILE A 90 4.26 26.84 8.89
N PRO A 91 4.20 26.74 7.55
CA PRO A 91 4.03 27.89 6.68
C PRO A 91 2.71 28.64 6.97
N PRO A 92 2.69 29.98 6.90
CA PRO A 92 1.48 30.78 7.21
C PRO A 92 0.24 30.35 6.44
N ALA A 93 0.40 29.95 5.17
CA ALA A 93 -0.70 29.49 4.32
C ALA A 93 -1.43 28.23 4.85
N LEU A 94 -0.76 27.41 5.67
CA LEU A 94 -1.31 26.17 6.22
C LEU A 94 -1.68 26.31 7.71
N GLN A 95 -1.24 27.38 8.37
CA GLN A 95 -1.30 27.54 9.81
C GLN A 95 -2.74 27.45 10.35
N ASP A 96 -3.65 28.28 9.83
CA ASP A 96 -5.06 28.31 10.26
C ASP A 96 -5.75 26.94 10.10
N SER A 97 -5.47 26.25 8.99
CA SER A 97 -6.04 24.93 8.72
C SER A 97 -5.51 23.87 9.68
N VAL A 98 -4.23 23.94 10.05
CA VAL A 98 -3.60 22.99 10.98
C VAL A 98 -4.08 23.25 12.40
N GLU A 99 -4.15 24.51 12.83
CA GLU A 99 -4.65 24.90 14.16
C GLU A 99 -6.12 24.54 14.35
N LEU A 100 -6.97 24.81 13.36
CA LEU A 100 -8.36 24.38 13.40
C LEU A 100 -8.46 22.84 13.43
N GLY A 101 -7.61 22.15 12.66
CA GLY A 101 -7.53 20.70 12.64
C GLY A 101 -7.16 20.09 13.98
N SER A 102 -6.13 20.63 14.64
CA SER A 102 -5.62 20.16 15.94
C SER A 102 -6.62 20.37 17.08
N LEU A 103 -7.45 21.42 17.02
CA LEU A 103 -8.54 21.62 17.97
C LEU A 103 -9.72 20.69 17.69
N THR A 104 -10.15 20.61 16.44
CA THR A 104 -11.38 19.89 16.09
C THR A 104 -11.24 18.37 16.17
N ILE A 105 -10.04 17.82 15.98
CA ILE A 105 -9.79 16.37 16.11
C ILE A 105 -10.02 15.86 17.55
N LEU A 106 -9.94 16.73 18.56
CA LEU A 106 -10.18 16.37 19.97
C LEU A 106 -11.61 15.89 20.22
N SER A 107 -12.57 16.35 19.41
CA SER A 107 -13.97 15.93 19.47
C SER A 107 -14.25 14.54 18.88
N LYS A 108 -13.29 13.94 18.18
CA LYS A 108 -13.46 12.63 17.52
C LYS A 108 -13.16 11.48 18.49
N PRO A 109 -13.55 10.24 18.20
CA PRO A 109 -13.11 9.08 19.00
C PRO A 109 -11.61 8.81 18.79
N PHE A 110 -10.96 8.17 19.77
CA PHE A 110 -9.58 7.69 19.66
C PHE A 110 -9.54 6.29 19.02
N LYS A 111 -10.08 6.19 17.79
CA LYS A 111 -10.11 4.96 17.00
C LYS A 111 -9.84 5.33 15.54
N ASP A 112 -9.18 4.42 14.81
CA ASP A 112 -9.05 4.50 13.36
C ASP A 112 -10.13 3.65 12.68
N ASN A 113 -10.48 3.99 11.43
CA ASN A 113 -11.36 3.17 10.62
C ASN A 113 -10.69 1.82 10.31
N ASP A 114 -11.40 0.72 10.57
CA ASP A 114 -10.89 -0.64 10.42
C ASP A 114 -10.60 -0.98 8.94
N ASP A 115 -11.33 -0.38 8.00
CA ASP A 115 -11.14 -0.58 6.55
C ASP A 115 -9.78 -0.07 6.03
N LEU A 116 -9.16 0.87 6.75
CA LEU A 116 -7.86 1.44 6.37
C LEU A 116 -6.69 0.63 6.91
N ILE A 117 -6.94 -0.30 7.82
CA ILE A 117 -5.91 -1.05 8.54
C ILE A 117 -5.29 -2.09 7.60
N PRO A 118 -3.99 -2.00 7.26
CA PRO A 118 -3.36 -2.95 6.37
C PRO A 118 -3.20 -4.32 7.05
N MET A 119 -3.65 -5.37 6.36
CA MET A 119 -3.37 -6.76 6.71
C MET A 119 -2.00 -7.18 6.16
N CYS A 120 -1.23 -7.96 6.94
CA CYS A 120 -0.03 -8.60 6.43
C CYS A 120 -0.39 -9.92 5.72
N TYR A 121 -0.11 -10.02 4.43
CA TYR A 121 -0.38 -11.22 3.64
C TYR A 121 0.47 -12.45 4.02
N ARG A 122 1.50 -12.29 4.85
CA ARG A 122 2.33 -13.41 5.35
C ARG A 122 1.80 -14.04 6.63
N CYS A 123 1.34 -13.23 7.59
CA CYS A 123 0.93 -13.71 8.92
C CYS A 123 -0.52 -13.34 9.29
N SER A 124 -1.26 -12.75 8.36
CA SER A 124 -2.65 -12.30 8.50
C SER A 124 -2.89 -11.31 9.66
N SER A 125 -1.83 -10.74 10.24
CA SER A 125 -1.97 -9.76 11.31
C SER A 125 -2.37 -8.39 10.76
N ASN A 126 -3.25 -7.70 11.48
CA ASN A 126 -3.56 -6.29 11.23
C ASN A 126 -2.41 -5.41 11.73
N ASN A 127 -1.98 -4.46 10.91
CA ASN A 127 -0.85 -3.58 11.23
C ASN A 127 -1.32 -2.16 11.50
N PRO A 128 -0.73 -1.47 12.48
CA PRO A 128 -1.10 -0.08 12.77
C PRO A 128 -0.82 0.82 11.54
N LEU A 129 -1.62 1.89 11.41
CA LEU A 129 -1.47 2.84 10.31
C LEU A 129 -0.12 3.58 10.31
N PHE A 130 0.51 3.68 11.49
CA PHE A 130 1.87 4.21 11.66
C PHE A 130 2.78 3.18 12.35
N ASN A 131 3.95 2.94 11.76
CA ASN A 131 5.03 2.13 12.31
C ASN A 131 6.37 2.88 12.21
N SER A 132 7.06 3.07 13.34
CA SER A 132 8.38 3.72 13.37
C SER A 132 9.50 2.89 12.73
N GLN A 133 9.30 1.57 12.57
CA GLN A 133 10.23 0.69 11.86
C GLN A 133 10.16 0.84 10.33
N GLY A 134 9.14 1.55 9.82
CA GLY A 134 8.94 1.80 8.39
C GLY A 134 7.94 0.82 7.76
N HIS A 135 8.24 0.41 6.52
CA HIS A 135 7.35 -0.38 5.68
C HIS A 135 7.42 -1.88 5.95
N VAL A 136 7.27 -2.28 7.21
CA VAL A 136 7.33 -3.69 7.60
C VAL A 136 6.18 -4.05 8.52
N CYS A 137 5.79 -5.32 8.47
CA CYS A 137 4.85 -5.87 9.44
C CYS A 137 5.44 -5.82 10.85
N VAL A 138 4.65 -5.39 11.84
CA VAL A 138 5.08 -5.33 13.25
C VAL A 138 5.23 -6.70 13.89
N ASN A 139 4.63 -7.74 13.31
CA ASN A 139 4.64 -9.11 13.85
C ASN A 139 5.71 -9.99 13.20
N CYS A 140 5.70 -10.13 11.87
CA CYS A 140 6.61 -11.03 11.15
C CYS A 140 7.75 -10.31 10.40
N HIS A 141 7.80 -8.98 10.45
CA HIS A 141 8.80 -8.15 9.76
C HIS A 141 8.84 -8.29 8.22
N GLN A 142 7.85 -8.96 7.61
CA GLN A 142 7.69 -8.97 6.16
C GLN A 142 7.62 -7.52 5.63
N PRO A 143 8.42 -7.15 4.63
CA PRO A 143 8.32 -5.85 3.99
C PRO A 143 7.01 -5.72 3.22
N PHE A 144 6.37 -4.55 3.32
CA PHE A 144 5.21 -4.21 2.51
C PHE A 144 5.65 -3.76 1.13
N VAL A 145 5.10 -4.40 0.11
CA VAL A 145 5.27 -4.00 -1.30
C VAL A 145 4.06 -3.15 -1.67
N TYR A 146 4.29 -2.01 -2.33
CA TYR A 146 3.25 -1.04 -2.66
C TYR A 146 2.98 -0.98 -4.15
N SER A 147 1.71 -0.75 -4.51
CA SER A 147 1.34 -0.32 -5.86
C SER A 147 1.74 1.13 -6.09
N PHE A 148 2.58 1.45 -7.08
CA PHE A 148 2.92 2.85 -7.40
C PHE A 148 1.81 3.60 -8.17
N SER A 149 0.63 3.00 -8.30
CA SER A 149 -0.59 3.66 -8.78
C SER A 149 -1.49 4.10 -7.62
N SER A 150 -1.91 3.17 -6.75
CA SER A 150 -2.83 3.44 -5.62
C SER A 150 -2.14 3.62 -4.26
N PHE A 151 -0.87 3.22 -4.14
CA PHE A 151 -0.10 3.10 -2.90
C PHE A 151 -0.72 2.17 -1.85
N GLU A 152 -1.57 1.25 -2.29
CA GLU A 152 -2.02 0.14 -1.46
C GLU A 152 -0.95 -0.94 -1.32
N VAL A 153 -1.01 -1.68 -0.22
CA VAL A 153 -0.13 -2.83 0.01
C VAL A 153 -0.58 -3.97 -0.89
N LEU A 154 0.33 -4.49 -1.71
CA LEU A 154 0.05 -5.58 -2.63
C LEU A 154 0.04 -6.93 -1.89
N PRO A 155 -0.83 -7.88 -2.32
CA PRO A 155 -0.90 -9.24 -1.79
C PRO A 155 0.27 -10.11 -2.30
N LEU A 156 1.49 -9.67 -2.06
CA LEU A 156 2.71 -10.35 -2.47
C LEU A 156 3.43 -10.94 -1.26
N VAL A 157 3.77 -12.21 -1.36
CA VAL A 157 4.56 -12.94 -0.37
C VAL A 157 5.76 -13.53 -1.08
N GLU A 158 6.96 -13.17 -0.62
CA GLU A 158 8.18 -13.79 -1.09
C GLU A 158 8.27 -15.22 -0.54
N PHE A 159 8.47 -16.17 -1.44
CA PHE A 159 8.76 -17.56 -1.13
C PHE A 159 10.18 -17.90 -1.63
N PHE A 160 10.80 -18.86 -0.96
CA PHE A 160 12.13 -19.33 -1.31
C PHE A 160 12.02 -20.77 -1.79
N LEU A 161 12.78 -21.11 -2.82
CA LEU A 161 12.92 -22.49 -3.28
C LEU A 161 13.64 -23.31 -2.20
N GLU A 162 13.32 -24.60 -2.14
CA GLU A 162 14.01 -25.50 -1.23
C GLU A 162 15.48 -25.69 -1.63
N ASN A 163 16.36 -25.83 -0.64
CA ASN A 163 17.78 -26.03 -0.88
C ASN A 163 18.01 -27.30 -1.71
N GLY A 164 18.57 -27.14 -2.91
CA GLY A 164 18.90 -28.25 -3.81
C GLY A 164 17.93 -28.48 -4.96
N MET A 165 16.84 -27.70 -5.05
CA MET A 165 16.03 -27.64 -6.27
C MET A 165 16.79 -26.92 -7.38
N SER A 166 16.78 -27.47 -8.60
CA SER A 166 17.33 -26.77 -9.77
C SER A 166 16.32 -25.77 -10.32
N ASP A 167 16.82 -24.69 -10.96
CA ASP A 167 15.95 -23.68 -11.59
C ASP A 167 14.97 -24.29 -12.60
N LYS A 168 15.41 -25.34 -13.31
CA LYS A 168 14.57 -26.08 -14.27
C LYS A 168 13.43 -26.84 -13.59
N ASP A 169 13.71 -27.45 -12.45
CA ASP A 169 12.70 -28.18 -11.68
C ASP A 169 11.70 -27.20 -11.05
N ALA A 170 12.19 -26.06 -10.56
CA ALA A 170 11.35 -24.98 -10.04
C ALA A 170 10.42 -24.42 -11.13
N GLU A 171 10.94 -24.15 -12.32
CA GLU A 171 10.14 -23.70 -13.46
C GLU A 171 9.10 -24.75 -13.87
N ALA A 172 9.48 -26.03 -13.92
CA ALA A 172 8.56 -27.12 -14.23
C ALA A 172 7.42 -27.23 -13.20
N LEU A 173 7.71 -27.00 -11.92
CA LEU A 173 6.69 -26.96 -10.86
C LEU A 173 5.77 -25.75 -10.98
N LEU A 174 6.30 -24.57 -11.33
CA LEU A 174 5.50 -23.37 -11.56
C LEU A 174 4.55 -23.52 -12.76
N GLN A 175 4.96 -24.29 -13.78
CA GLN A 175 4.14 -24.57 -14.97
C GLN A 175 3.19 -25.76 -14.79
N SER A 176 3.37 -26.55 -13.72
CA SER A 176 2.53 -27.73 -13.47
C SER A 176 1.11 -27.34 -13.09
N GLU A 177 0.12 -28.04 -13.67
CA GLU A 177 -1.27 -27.88 -13.28
C GLU A 177 -1.48 -28.41 -11.86
N VAL A 178 -2.31 -27.72 -11.08
CA VAL A 178 -2.67 -28.16 -9.72
C VAL A 178 -3.35 -29.53 -9.82
N PRO A 179 -2.91 -30.56 -9.06
CA PRO A 179 -3.51 -31.89 -9.12
C PRO A 179 -5.02 -31.85 -8.87
N SER A 180 -5.78 -32.61 -9.66
CA SER A 180 -7.25 -32.62 -9.66
C SER A 180 -7.90 -32.99 -8.33
N GLU A 181 -7.17 -33.64 -7.42
CA GLU A 181 -7.61 -33.94 -6.06
C GLU A 181 -7.84 -32.67 -5.21
N PHE A 182 -7.18 -31.56 -5.55
CA PHE A 182 -7.39 -30.25 -4.89
C PHE A 182 -8.48 -29.40 -5.54
N SER A 183 -8.94 -29.75 -6.74
CA SER A 183 -9.97 -29.01 -7.49
C SER A 183 -11.38 -29.24 -6.94
N ALA A 184 -11.62 -30.34 -6.23
CA ALA A 184 -12.93 -30.68 -5.66
C ALA A 184 -13.30 -29.81 -4.44
N VAL A 185 -12.31 -29.47 -3.60
CA VAL A 185 -12.53 -28.69 -2.37
C VAL A 185 -12.89 -27.23 -2.66
N GLY A 186 -12.40 -26.66 -3.78
CA GLY A 186 -12.73 -25.29 -4.19
C GLY A 186 -14.17 -25.09 -4.69
N ASN A 187 -14.86 -26.16 -5.08
CA ASN A 187 -16.23 -26.07 -5.60
C ASN A 187 -17.31 -26.21 -4.52
N GLU A 188 -17.04 -26.87 -3.40
CA GLU A 188 -17.99 -26.97 -2.27
C GLU A 188 -18.10 -25.63 -1.51
N LEU A 189 -17.00 -24.90 -1.34
CA LEU A 189 -16.97 -23.58 -0.68
C LEU A 189 -17.76 -22.49 -1.43
N ARG A 190 -17.90 -22.60 -2.76
CA ARG A 190 -18.70 -21.66 -3.57
C ARG A 190 -20.21 -21.81 -3.38
N HIS A 191 -20.67 -22.94 -2.83
CA HIS A 191 -22.09 -23.21 -2.65
C HIS A 191 -22.63 -22.74 -1.30
N GLU A 192 -21.78 -22.56 -0.28
CA GLU A 192 -22.21 -22.17 1.07
C GLU A 192 -22.31 -20.65 1.29
N GLU A 193 -21.64 -19.82 0.47
CA GLU A 193 -21.78 -18.34 0.54
C GLU A 193 -23.20 -17.84 0.16
N SER A 194 -24.06 -18.70 -0.38
CA SER A 194 -25.44 -18.35 -0.75
C SER A 194 -26.45 -18.48 0.40
N THR A 195 -26.11 -19.06 1.54
CA THR A 195 -27.06 -19.23 2.66
C THR A 195 -26.45 -18.74 3.96
N GLY A 196 -26.74 -17.47 4.28
CA GLY A 196 -26.23 -16.83 5.49
C GLY A 196 -26.64 -17.56 6.76
N HIS A 197 -25.66 -17.89 7.59
CA HIS A 197 -25.80 -17.81 9.04
C HIS A 197 -24.44 -17.66 9.72
N ILE A 198 -24.34 -16.65 10.58
CA ILE A 198 -23.19 -16.34 11.44
C ILE A 198 -23.17 -17.40 12.54
N LEU A 199 -22.15 -18.27 12.56
CA LEU A 199 -21.42 -18.78 13.74
C LEU A 199 -20.48 -19.89 13.26
N GLU A 200 -19.19 -19.78 13.62
CA GLU A 200 -18.11 -20.82 13.64
C GLU A 200 -16.76 -20.26 13.12
N GLY A 201 -16.32 -19.12 13.66
CA GLY A 201 -15.12 -18.40 13.25
C GLY A 201 -13.79 -18.88 13.85
N ILE A 202 -13.64 -20.15 14.24
CA ILE A 202 -12.41 -20.63 14.91
C ILE A 202 -11.75 -21.83 14.22
N ILE A 203 -12.44 -22.60 13.38
CA ILE A 203 -11.84 -23.78 12.71
C ILE A 203 -11.34 -23.46 11.29
N ALA A 204 -11.85 -22.42 10.63
CA ALA A 204 -11.51 -22.09 9.23
C ALA A 204 -10.12 -21.47 9.01
N MET A 205 -9.48 -20.91 10.04
CA MET A 205 -8.25 -20.13 9.87
C MET A 205 -6.99 -20.97 9.63
N ASN A 206 -7.01 -22.29 9.87
CA ASN A 206 -5.83 -23.12 9.60
C ASN A 206 -5.77 -23.61 8.14
N TRP A 207 -6.85 -23.49 7.36
CA TRP A 207 -6.91 -23.94 5.96
C TRP A 207 -7.02 -22.81 4.92
N ALA A 208 -7.45 -21.60 5.32
CA ALA A 208 -7.55 -20.46 4.39
C ALA A 208 -6.18 -19.94 3.89
N CYS A 209 -5.06 -20.25 4.57
CA CYS A 209 -3.71 -19.91 4.08
C CYS A 209 -3.32 -20.60 2.76
N LEU A 210 -4.06 -21.62 2.31
CA LEU A 210 -3.83 -22.28 1.02
C LEU A 210 -4.71 -21.71 -0.13
N PHE A 211 -5.59 -20.75 0.14
CA PHE A 211 -6.61 -20.28 -0.82
C PHE A 211 -6.39 -18.83 -1.29
N LEU A 212 -5.17 -18.51 -1.73
CA LEU A 212 -4.95 -17.39 -2.66
C LEU A 212 -4.78 -17.94 -4.07
N HIS A 213 -5.85 -18.32 -4.77
CA HIS A 213 -5.82 -18.41 -6.24
C HIS A 213 -7.21 -18.08 -6.84
N GLY A 214 -7.24 -17.03 -7.66
CA GLY A 214 -8.07 -17.02 -8.86
C GLY A 214 -9.29 -16.10 -8.88
N SER A 215 -9.10 -14.92 -9.47
CA SER A 215 -9.78 -14.62 -10.75
C SER A 215 -9.17 -13.39 -11.42
N SER A 216 -8.12 -13.61 -12.21
CA SER A 216 -7.76 -12.72 -13.31
C SER A 216 -8.62 -13.10 -14.52
N GLN A 217 -9.64 -12.28 -14.83
CA GLN A 217 -10.16 -12.22 -16.20
C GLN A 217 -9.23 -11.31 -16.99
N THR A 218 -8.36 -11.90 -17.83
CA THR A 218 -7.69 -11.19 -18.91
C THR A 218 -8.47 -11.47 -20.19
N SER A 219 -9.17 -10.45 -20.69
CA SER A 219 -9.66 -10.43 -22.07
C SER A 219 -8.48 -10.26 -23.02
N ASN A 220 -8.41 -11.16 -24.00
CA ASN A 220 -7.43 -11.13 -25.08
C ASN A 220 -7.61 -9.87 -25.94
N LEU A 221 -6.56 -9.06 -26.05
CA LEU A 221 -6.37 -8.09 -27.13
C LEU A 221 -5.12 -8.52 -27.89
N GLU A 222 -5.35 -9.10 -29.07
CA GLU A 222 -4.30 -9.41 -30.05
C GLU A 222 -3.72 -8.11 -30.59
N PHE A 223 -2.39 -7.99 -30.57
CA PHE A 223 -1.67 -6.86 -31.15
C PHE A 223 -0.99 -7.33 -32.45
N ASP A 224 -1.55 -6.87 -33.56
CA ASP A 224 -1.11 -7.16 -34.92
C ASP A 224 0.25 -6.47 -35.19
N GLN A 225 1.24 -7.24 -35.62
CA GLN A 225 2.57 -6.69 -35.96
C GLN A 225 2.56 -6.15 -37.39
N GLY A 226 2.50 -4.83 -37.53
CA GLY A 226 2.62 -4.14 -38.81
C GLY A 226 3.44 -2.86 -38.74
N GLY A 227 4.58 -2.83 -39.43
CA GLY A 227 5.16 -1.61 -40.01
C GLY A 227 6.16 -0.84 -39.16
N ASN A 228 7.44 -0.96 -39.50
CA ASN A 228 8.55 -0.13 -39.02
C ASN A 228 8.58 1.23 -39.76
N PRO A 229 8.66 2.39 -39.09
CA PRO A 229 9.15 3.62 -39.70
C PRO A 229 10.50 4.05 -39.12
N GLN A 230 11.45 4.29 -40.04
CA GLN A 230 12.72 4.97 -39.81
C GLN A 230 12.51 6.38 -39.25
N TRP A 231 13.15 6.69 -38.13
CA TRP A 231 13.32 8.06 -37.63
C TRP A 231 14.75 8.51 -37.88
N SER A 232 15.00 8.99 -39.10
CA SER A 232 16.10 9.90 -39.41
C SER A 232 15.46 11.13 -40.03
N ASP A 233 15.38 12.21 -39.26
CA ASP A 233 15.49 13.62 -39.65
C ASP A 233 14.71 14.52 -38.67
N LEU A 234 15.26 15.72 -38.42
CA LEU A 234 14.85 16.81 -37.50
C LEU A 234 15.59 16.71 -36.14
N PHE A 235 16.64 17.48 -35.83
CA PHE A 235 16.79 18.95 -35.90
C PHE A 235 15.57 19.72 -35.42
#